data_AF-A0A2Z6D280-F1
#
_entry.id   AF-A0A2Z6D280-F1
#
_cell.length_a   1.000
_cell.length_b   1.000
_cell.length_c   1.000
_cell.angle_alpha   90.00
_cell.angle_beta   90.00
_cell.angle_gamma   90.00
#
_symmetry.space_group_name_H-M   'P 1'
#
loop_
_entity.id
_entity.type
_entity.pdbx_description
1 polymer ?
#
loop_
_entity_poly.entity_id
_entity_poly.type
_entity_poly.pdbx_seq_one_letter_code
_entity_poly.pdbx_strand_id
1 'polypeptide(L)' 'MFLDGANVERLAKMIKQQAQLAQFIVVSLRRPMIESAERTIGVTQARGAYTQVLGIKLSSSNTSA' A
#
# COMPACT_ATOMS: atom_id res chain seq x y z
N MET A 1 -11.75 12.80 10.35
CA MET A 1 -12.54 11.57 10.58
C MET A 1 -11.63 10.41 10.18
N PHE A 2 -11.13 9.63 11.13
CA PHE A 2 -10.06 8.65 10.88
C PHE A 2 -10.52 7.27 11.30
N LEU A 3 -10.19 6.26 10.49
CA LEU A 3 -10.26 4.87 10.89
C LEU A 3 -9.16 4.60 11.94
N ASP A 4 -9.54 3.89 13.01
CA ASP A 4 -8.61 3.32 13.97
C ASP A 4 -7.81 2.16 13.35
N GLY A 5 -6.81 1.64 14.07
CA GLY A 5 -5.95 0.58 13.56
C GLY A 5 -6.72 -0.67 13.12
N ALA A 6 -7.67 -1.12 13.95
CA ALA A 6 -8.46 -2.32 13.69
C ALA A 6 -9.33 -2.19 12.45
N ASN A 7 -9.99 -1.05 12.25
CA ASN A 7 -10.81 -0.83 11.07
C ASN A 7 -9.97 -0.67 9.79
N VAL A 8 -8.76 -0.11 9.88
CA VAL A 8 -7.82 -0.07 8.74
C VAL A 8 -7.39 -1.48 8.34
N GLU A 9 -7.08 -2.36 9.29
CA GLU A 9 -6.75 -3.76 8.97
C GLU A 9 -7.91 -4.51 8.31
N ARG A 10 -9.13 -4.33 8.82
CA ARG A 10 -10.33 -4.94 8.24
C ARG A 10 -10.57 -4.44 6.81
N LEU A 11 -10.42 -3.13 6.60
CA LEU A 11 -10.53 -2.51 5.28
C LEU A 11 -9.46 -3.03 4.31
N ALA A 12 -8.21 -3.14 4.76
CA ALA A 12 -7.11 -3.67 3.94
C ALA A 12 -7.40 -5.11 3.46
N LYS A 13 -7.90 -5.97 4.37
CA LYS A 13 -8.31 -7.35 4.04
C LYS A 13 -9.46 -7.37 3.03
N MET A 14 -10.48 -6.52 3.23
CA MET A 14 -11.63 -6.45 2.32
C MET A 14 -11.21 -6.00 0.91
N ILE A 15 -10.39 -4.95 0.81
CA ILE A 15 -9.89 -4.46 -0.49
C ILE A 15 -9.06 -5.55 -1.19
N LYS A 16 -8.17 -6.23 -0.45
CA LYS A 16 -7.38 -7.34 -1.00
C LYS A 16 -8.25 -8.47 -1.58
N GLN A 17 -9.35 -8.81 -0.92
CA GLN A 17 -10.29 -9.81 -1.43
C GLN A 17 -11.02 -9.32 -2.69
N GLN A 18 -11.52 -8.08 -2.66
CA GLN A 18 -12.23 -7.49 -3.80
C GLN A 18 -11.32 -7.23 -5.00
N ALA A 19 -10.01 -7.06 -4.79
CA ALA A 19 -9.01 -6.89 -5.84
C ALA A 19 -8.94 -8.08 -6.82
N GLN A 20 -9.43 -9.26 -6.41
CA GLN A 20 -9.54 -10.42 -7.30
C GLN A 20 -10.63 -10.25 -8.37
N LEU A 21 -11.60 -9.38 -8.13
CA LEU A 21 -12.76 -9.16 -8.99
C LEU A 21 -12.72 -7.80 -9.72
N ALA A 22 -11.96 -6.83 -9.20
CA ALA A 22 -11.85 -5.49 -9.75
C ALA A 22 -10.48 -4.87 -9.46
N GLN A 23 -10.04 -3.91 -10.29
CA GLN A 23 -8.79 -3.20 -10.04
C GLN A 23 -8.99 -2.08 -9.00
N PHE A 24 -8.12 -2.06 -7.97
CA PHE A 24 -8.08 -1.01 -6.96
C PHE A 24 -6.79 -0.20 -7.05
N ILE A 25 -6.92 1.12 -7.02
CA ILE A 25 -5.81 2.06 -6.83
C ILE A 25 -6.07 2.80 -5.52
N VAL A 26 -5.20 2.63 -4.54
CA VAL A 26 -5.38 3.18 -3.20
C VAL A 26 -4.21 4.08 -2.84
N VAL A 27 -4.50 5.31 -2.42
CA VAL A 27 -3.53 6.22 -1.82
C VAL A 27 -3.62 6.10 -0.31
N SER A 28 -2.55 5.66 0.35
CA SER A 28 -2.53 5.48 1.80
C SER A 28 -1.16 5.72 2.40
N LEU A 29 -1.16 6.24 3.63
CA LEU A 29 0.02 6.32 4.50
C LEU A 29 0.01 5.22 5.58
N ARG A 30 -1.01 4.36 5.61
CA ARG A 30 -1.17 3.31 6.64
C ARG A 30 -0.48 2.02 6.22
N ARG A 31 0.39 1.47 7.07
CA ARG A 31 1.12 0.22 6.79
C ARG A 31 0.22 -0.95 6.37
N PRO A 32 -0.91 -1.27 7.05
CA PRO A 32 -1.74 -2.40 6.65
C PRO A 32 -2.27 -2.32 5.20
N MET A 33 -2.53 -1.10 4.72
CA MET A 33 -2.95 -0.87 3.33
C MET A 33 -1.79 -1.08 2.35
N ILE A 34 -0.61 -0.56 2.67
CA ILE A 34 0.59 -0.65 1.83
C ILE A 34 1.07 -2.10 1.72
N GLU A 35 1.11 -2.82 2.84
CA GLU A 35 1.54 -4.23 2.90
C GLU A 35 0.57 -5.18 2.22
N SER A 36 -0.71 -4.81 2.12
CA SER A 36 -1.73 -5.62 1.43
C SER A 36 -1.72 -5.42 -0.09
N ALA A 37 -1.04 -4.39 -0.60
CA ALA A 37 -1.01 -4.06 -2.02
C ALA A 37 -0.11 -5.02 -2.81
N GLU A 38 -0.56 -5.45 -3.99
CA GLU A 38 0.25 -6.29 -4.89
C GLU A 38 1.47 -5.55 -5.44
N ARG A 39 1.33 -4.24 -5.64
CA ARG A 39 2.39 -3.32 -6.10
C ARG A 39 2.26 -2.02 -5.34
N THR A 40 3.40 -1.47 -4.90
CA THR A 40 3.45 -0.16 -4.25
C THR A 40 4.16 0.83 -5.16
N ILE A 41 3.61 2.03 -5.28
CA ILE A 41 4.21 3.14 -6.01
C ILE A 41 4.57 4.21 -4.98
N GLY A 42 5.86 4.49 -4.84
CA GLY A 42 6.36 5.59 -4.04
C GLY A 42 6.31 6.89 -4.83
N VAL A 43 5.73 7.92 -4.24
CA VAL A 43 5.73 9.27 -4.81
C VAL A 43 6.44 10.19 -3.82
N THR A 44 7.44 10.92 -4.30
CA THR A 44 8.22 11.85 -3.48
C THR A 44 8.49 13.12 -4.26
N GLN A 45 8.58 14.24 -3.54
CA GLN A 45 9.01 15.51 -4.10
C GLN A 45 10.19 15.99 -3.27
N ALA A 46 11.39 15.89 -3.83
CA ALA A 46 12.58 16.48 -3.23
C ALA A 46 12.47 18.02 -3.31
N ARG A 47 12.99 18.73 -2.30
CA ARG A 47 12.91 20.20 -2.25
C ARG A 47 13.53 20.81 -3.52
N GLY A 48 12.77 21.66 -4.20
CA GLY A 48 13.21 22.33 -5.42
C GLY A 48 13.19 21.47 -6.69
N ALA A 49 12.68 20.24 -6.64
CA ALA A 49 12.58 19.35 -7.79
C ALA A 49 11.12 19.01 -8.16
N TYR A 50 10.95 18.40 -9.33
CA TYR A 50 9.68 17.82 -9.78
C TYR A 50 9.31 16.58 -8.96
N THR A 51 8.02 16.20 -8.99
CA THR A 51 7.53 14.96 -8.39
C THR A 51 8.18 13.75 -9.08
N GLN A 52 8.75 12.86 -8.28
CA GLN A 52 9.33 11.60 -8.72
C GLN A 52 8.41 10.44 -8.33
N VAL A 53 8.28 9.49 -9.25
CA VAL A 53 7.45 8.30 -9.09
C VAL A 53 8.33 7.06 -9.22
N LEU A 54 8.33 6.21 -8.21
CA LEU A 54 9.18 5.02 -8.12
C LEU A 54 8.32 3.78 -7.88
N GLY A 55 8.63 2.69 -8.58
CA GLY A 55 8.05 1.37 -8.27
C GLY A 55 8.77 0.75 -7.07
N ILE A 56 8.03 0.36 -6.03
CA ILE A 56 8.56 -0.28 -4.83
C ILE A 56 8.05 -1.73 -4.79
N LYS A 57 8.99 -2.68 -4.70
CA LYS A 57 8.67 -4.07 -4.36
C LYS A 57 8.88 -4.23 -2.86
N LEU A 58 7.82 -4.47 -2.10
CA LEU A 58 7.97 -4.91 -0.72
C LEU A 58 8.46 -6.36 -0.76
N SER A 59 9.73 -6.60 -0.40
CA SER A 59 10.27 -7.95 -0.29
C SER A 59 9.50 -8.70 0.80
N SER A 60 8.86 -9.81 0.44
CA SER A 60 8.36 -10.77 1.41
C SER A 60 9.57 -11.40 2.10
N SER A 61 9.91 -10.96 3.30
CA SER A 61 10.94 -11.62 4.11
C SER A 61 10.38 -12.95 4.63
N ASN A 62 10.50 -14.00 3.84
CA ASN A 62 10.47 -15.39 4.28
C ASN A 62 11.65 -16.11 3.63
N THR A 63 12.83 -15.96 4.22
CA THR A 63 13.91 -16.94 4.03
C THR A 63 13.94 -17.81 5.26
N SER A 64 13.25 -18.95 5.15
CA SER A 64 13.47 -20.12 5.98
C SER A 64 14.80 -20.74 5.57
N ALA A 65 15.76 -20.79 6.50
CA ALA A 65 16.84 -21.78 6.53
C ALA A 65 17.30 -21.91 7.99
#